data_AF-A0A9X6KR83-F1
#
_entry.id   AF-A0A9X6KR83-F1
#
_cell.length_a   1.000
_cell.length_b   1.000
_cell.length_c   1.000
_cell.angle_alpha   90.00
_cell.angle_beta   90.00
_cell.angle_gamma   90.00
#
_symmetry.space_group_name_H-M   'P 1'
#
loop_
_entity.id
_entity.type
_entity.pdbx_description
1 polymer ?
#
loop_
_entity_poly.entity_id
_entity_poly.type
_entity_poly.pdbx_seq_one_letter_code
_entity_poly.pdbx_strand_id
1 'polypeptide(L)'
;MSKQPPFKTLNQIIENYYDPKTGLIEVENFIKSFEKESLFVLDYKGIMYQKTSALKYDQGYEILLLPYTELHSNSKQDLLQLLKRKIIVYFTYTDSDQKQEDFFPDMGKRIFSFMSHMLKGAQQNKRAIPVRFILMDIEAVGFIPKLPKFMAGCRGFSVGTCLFVDDKLTLTYGYNKEQVDKMYKNSVVTSK
;
A
#
# COMPACT_ATOMS: atom_id res chain seq x y z
N MET A 1 16.32 28.24 -8.27
CA MET A 1 15.78 26.86 -8.32
C MET A 1 15.43 26.43 -6.90
N SER A 2 14.15 26.42 -6.51
CA SER A 2 13.76 25.93 -5.20
C SER A 2 13.89 24.41 -5.18
N LYS A 3 14.95 23.88 -4.55
CA LYS A 3 15.03 22.45 -4.23
C LYS A 3 13.92 22.16 -3.22
N GLN A 4 12.78 21.68 -3.69
CA GLN A 4 11.81 21.04 -2.79
C GLN A 4 12.57 19.98 -2.00
N PRO A 5 12.38 19.91 -0.66
CA PRO A 5 13.04 18.87 0.13
C PRO A 5 12.68 17.51 -0.48
N PRO A 6 13.65 16.61 -0.71
CA PRO A 6 13.37 15.32 -1.30
C PRO A 6 12.38 14.62 -0.37
N PHE A 7 11.15 14.43 -0.86
CA PHE A 7 10.15 13.68 -0.14
C PHE A 7 10.76 12.32 0.21
N LYS A 8 10.76 11.95 1.49
CA LYS A 8 11.35 10.68 1.94
C LYS A 8 10.66 9.47 1.30
N THR A 9 9.42 9.64 0.88
CA THR A 9 8.58 8.65 0.22
C THR A 9 7.77 9.35 -0.86
N LEU A 10 7.76 8.78 -2.07
CA LEU A 10 7.01 9.28 -3.22
C LEU A 10 5.81 8.39 -3.49
N ASN A 11 4.76 8.95 -4.07
CA ASN A 11 3.72 8.13 -4.69
C ASN A 11 4.21 7.63 -6.04
N GLN A 12 3.91 6.38 -6.35
CA GLN A 12 4.26 5.71 -7.59
C GLN A 12 3.03 5.01 -8.18
N ILE A 13 2.97 4.98 -9.50
CA ILE A 13 2.05 4.11 -10.25
C ILE A 13 2.91 3.32 -11.24
N ILE A 14 2.77 2.00 -11.19
CA ILE A 14 3.42 1.07 -12.10
C ILE A 14 2.32 0.42 -12.93
N GLU A 15 2.34 0.69 -14.23
CA GLU A 15 1.42 0.14 -15.23
C GLU A 15 2.00 -1.11 -15.89
N ASN A 16 1.14 -1.97 -16.45
CA ASN A 16 1.50 -3.20 -17.18
C ASN A 16 2.43 -4.12 -16.38
N TYR A 17 2.17 -4.24 -15.08
CA TYR A 17 3.10 -4.87 -14.15
C TYR A 17 3.08 -6.41 -14.15
N TYR A 18 2.01 -7.00 -14.68
CA TYR A 18 1.86 -8.44 -14.83
C TYR A 18 2.44 -8.90 -16.17
N ASP A 19 3.37 -9.86 -16.12
CA ASP A 19 3.90 -10.51 -17.32
C ASP A 19 3.43 -11.99 -17.37
N PRO A 20 2.91 -12.49 -18.50
CA PRO A 20 2.42 -13.87 -18.58
C PRO A 20 3.47 -14.97 -18.34
N LYS A 21 4.77 -14.67 -18.51
CA LYS A 21 5.86 -15.65 -18.37
C LYS A 21 6.48 -15.63 -16.98
N THR A 22 6.57 -14.44 -16.39
CA THR A 22 7.30 -14.17 -15.14
C THR A 22 6.37 -13.75 -13.98
N GLY A 23 5.09 -13.54 -14.28
CA GLY A 23 4.04 -13.20 -13.33
C GLY A 23 4.27 -11.83 -12.69
N LEU A 24 4.26 -11.81 -11.36
CA LEU A 24 4.35 -10.62 -10.53
C LEU A 24 5.80 -10.22 -10.19
N ILE A 25 6.76 -10.48 -11.10
CA ILE A 25 8.19 -10.27 -10.82
C ILE A 25 8.53 -8.80 -10.55
N GLU A 26 7.81 -7.86 -11.18
CA GLU A 26 8.01 -6.43 -10.96
C GLU A 26 7.59 -6.02 -9.54
N VAL A 27 6.47 -6.55 -9.01
CA VAL A 27 6.06 -6.29 -7.63
C VAL A 27 7.06 -6.90 -6.64
N GLU A 28 7.50 -8.12 -6.93
CA GLU A 28 8.49 -8.82 -6.14
C GLU A 28 9.80 -8.02 -6.03
N ASN A 29 10.37 -7.61 -7.17
CA ASN A 29 11.59 -6.81 -7.22
C ASN A 29 11.41 -5.47 -6.52
N PHE A 30 10.25 -4.83 -6.72
CA PHE A 30 9.92 -3.58 -6.05
C PHE A 30 9.96 -3.73 -4.54
N ILE A 31 9.24 -4.72 -3.98
CA ILE A 31 9.26 -5.01 -2.54
C ILE A 31 10.69 -5.27 -2.06
N LYS A 32 11.44 -6.15 -2.75
CA LYS A 32 12.81 -6.53 -2.38
C LYS A 32 13.77 -5.35 -2.32
N SER A 33 13.58 -4.33 -3.17
CA SER A 33 14.45 -3.15 -3.25
C SER A 33 14.42 -2.22 -2.03
N PHE A 34 13.37 -2.25 -1.20
CA PHE A 34 13.26 -1.36 -0.04
C PHE A 34 13.91 -1.94 1.22
N GLU A 35 14.83 -1.19 1.82
CA GLU A 35 15.57 -1.62 3.01
C GLU A 35 15.33 -0.77 4.26
N LYS A 36 14.68 0.39 4.13
CA LYS A 36 14.55 1.40 5.20
C LYS A 36 13.12 1.74 5.56
N GLU A 37 12.20 1.55 4.63
CA GLU A 37 10.79 1.90 4.80
C GLU A 37 10.04 0.69 5.38
N SER A 38 9.05 0.95 6.24
CA SER A 38 8.07 -0.07 6.61
C SER A 38 7.08 -0.26 5.48
N LEU A 39 6.72 -1.50 5.19
CA LEU A 39 5.97 -1.87 4.00
C LEU A 39 4.61 -2.45 4.41
N PHE A 40 3.55 -1.96 3.79
CA PHE A 40 2.19 -2.47 3.97
C PHE A 40 1.68 -2.90 2.62
N VAL A 41 1.68 -4.21 2.39
CA VAL A 41 1.44 -4.84 1.09
C VAL A 41 0.02 -5.38 1.09
N LEU A 42 -0.81 -4.91 0.17
CA LEU A 42 -2.07 -5.58 -0.13
C LEU A 42 -1.74 -6.85 -0.92
N ASP A 43 -1.86 -8.02 -0.31
CA ASP A 43 -1.44 -9.29 -0.91
C ASP A 43 -2.53 -10.33 -0.65
N TYR A 44 -3.71 -10.12 -1.21
CA TYR A 44 -4.91 -10.89 -0.85
C TYR A 44 -4.73 -12.41 -1.00
N LYS A 45 -3.91 -12.85 -1.96
CA LYS A 45 -3.55 -14.27 -2.22
C LYS A 45 -2.30 -14.75 -1.46
N GLY A 46 -1.59 -13.87 -0.74
CA GLY A 46 -0.36 -14.23 -0.01
C GLY A 46 0.84 -14.56 -0.91
N ILE A 47 0.82 -14.15 -2.19
CA ILE A 47 1.85 -14.49 -3.17
C ILE A 47 3.14 -13.73 -2.87
N MET A 48 3.04 -12.45 -2.50
CA MET A 48 4.20 -11.64 -2.15
C MET A 48 4.81 -12.07 -0.82
N TYR A 49 4.00 -12.48 0.15
CA TYR A 49 4.49 -13.06 1.40
C TYR A 49 5.37 -14.27 1.12
N GLN A 50 4.90 -15.23 0.31
CA GLN A 50 5.67 -16.42 -0.04
C GLN A 50 6.99 -16.08 -0.74
N LYS A 51 6.98 -15.09 -1.63
CA LYS A 51 8.15 -14.71 -2.46
C LYS A 51 9.17 -13.81 -1.78
N THR A 52 8.76 -13.02 -0.79
CA THR A 52 9.59 -11.92 -0.29
C THR A 52 9.86 -11.95 1.22
N SER A 53 9.08 -12.68 2.01
CA SER A 53 9.18 -12.67 3.49
C SER A 53 10.55 -13.11 4.01
N ALA A 54 11.12 -14.21 3.48
CA ALA A 54 12.42 -14.72 3.91
C ALA A 54 13.54 -13.69 3.72
N LEU A 55 13.63 -13.09 2.52
CA LEU A 55 14.60 -12.03 2.26
C LEU A 55 14.38 -10.83 3.18
N LYS A 56 13.12 -10.45 3.43
CA LYS A 56 12.82 -9.30 4.30
C LYS A 56 13.22 -9.59 5.74
N TYR A 57 13.02 -10.81 6.22
CA TYR A 57 13.48 -11.24 7.53
C TYR A 57 15.01 -11.11 7.65
N ASP A 58 15.74 -11.59 6.63
CA ASP A 58 17.21 -11.46 6.58
C ASP A 58 17.67 -9.99 6.51
N GLN A 59 16.86 -9.11 5.92
CA GLN A 59 17.07 -7.66 5.92
C GLN A 59 16.70 -6.98 7.26
N GLY A 60 16.35 -7.76 8.29
CA GLY A 60 16.00 -7.29 9.63
C GLY A 60 14.60 -6.68 9.74
N TYR A 61 13.69 -7.05 8.83
CA TYR A 61 12.29 -6.70 8.98
C TYR A 61 11.60 -7.66 9.95
N GLU A 62 10.73 -7.11 10.79
CA GLU A 62 9.66 -7.90 11.35
C GLU A 62 8.64 -8.23 10.26
N ILE A 63 8.18 -9.48 10.24
CA ILE A 63 7.26 -9.99 9.23
C ILE A 63 5.91 -10.29 9.88
N LEU A 64 4.84 -9.66 9.38
CA LEU A 64 3.48 -10.01 9.76
C LEU A 64 2.65 -10.40 8.53
N LEU A 65 1.93 -11.50 8.67
CA LEU A 65 0.87 -11.92 7.76
C LEU A 65 -0.45 -11.70 8.48
N LEU A 66 -1.25 -10.72 8.06
CA LEU A 66 -2.48 -10.35 8.76
C LEU A 66 -3.69 -10.50 7.83
N PRO A 67 -4.72 -11.25 8.24
CA PRO A 67 -6.03 -11.17 7.60
C PRO A 67 -6.58 -9.75 7.70
N TYR A 68 -7.20 -9.23 6.64
CA TYR A 68 -7.77 -7.87 6.65
C TYR A 68 -8.88 -7.69 7.70
N THR A 69 -9.55 -8.77 8.13
CA THR A 69 -10.56 -8.76 9.20
C THR A 69 -9.98 -8.25 10.52
N GLU A 70 -8.68 -8.44 10.75
CA GLU A 70 -7.97 -8.00 11.94
C GLU A 70 -7.50 -6.54 11.89
N LEU A 71 -7.71 -5.82 10.78
CA LEU A 71 -7.32 -4.40 10.69
C LEU A 71 -8.00 -3.50 11.75
N HIS A 72 -9.19 -3.90 12.23
CA HIS A 72 -10.01 -3.13 13.16
C HIS A 72 -9.69 -3.34 14.64
N SER A 73 -8.98 -4.41 15.00
CA SER A 73 -8.63 -4.69 16.39
C SER A 73 -7.50 -3.78 16.90
N ASN A 74 -6.80 -3.09 16.00
CA ASN A 74 -5.66 -2.26 16.37
C ASN A 74 -6.10 -0.98 17.09
N SER A 75 -5.70 -0.86 18.35
CA SER A 75 -5.85 0.41 19.06
C SER A 75 -4.99 1.48 18.40
N LYS A 76 -5.32 2.76 18.62
CA LYS A 76 -4.47 3.88 18.17
C LYS A 76 -3.03 3.74 18.68
N GLN A 77 -2.83 3.17 19.86
CA GLN A 77 -1.49 2.94 20.41
C GLN A 77 -0.73 1.90 19.60
N ASP A 78 -1.37 0.80 19.22
CA ASP A 78 -0.75 -0.28 18.42
C ASP A 78 -0.30 0.23 17.04
N LEU A 79 -1.16 1.02 16.37
CA LEU A 79 -0.82 1.65 15.10
C LEU A 79 0.38 2.61 15.20
N LEU A 80 0.50 3.34 16.32
CA LEU A 80 1.66 4.22 16.55
C LEU A 80 2.94 3.43 16.85
N GLN A 81 2.84 2.22 17.40
CA GLN A 81 4.00 1.34 17.58
C GLN A 81 4.51 0.80 16.24
N LEU A 82 3.61 0.51 15.29
CA LEU A 82 4.00 0.10 13.93
C LEU A 82 4.92 1.14 13.26
N LEU A 83 4.68 2.44 13.49
CA LEU A 83 5.52 3.51 12.95
C LEU A 83 6.95 3.58 13.51
N LYS A 84 7.26 2.81 14.55
CA LYS A 84 8.59 2.77 15.20
C LYS A 84 9.37 1.51 14.89
N ARG A 85 8.77 0.55 14.18
CA ARG A 85 9.33 -0.78 13.91
C ARG A 85 9.66 -0.89 12.44
N LYS A 86 10.79 -1.50 12.11
CA LYS A 86 11.10 -1.85 10.72
C LYS A 86 10.30 -3.11 10.37
N ILE A 87 9.14 -2.92 9.75
CA ILE A 87 8.14 -3.98 9.59
C ILE A 87 7.63 -4.08 8.16
N ILE A 88 7.32 -5.29 7.72
CA ILE A 88 6.49 -5.55 6.55
C ILE A 88 5.25 -6.32 6.97
N VAL A 89 4.09 -5.82 6.54
CA VAL A 89 2.79 -6.43 6.79
C VAL A 89 2.17 -6.80 5.45
N TYR A 90 1.78 -8.06 5.30
CA TYR A 90 1.05 -8.58 4.15
C TYR A 90 -0.41 -8.76 4.53
N PHE A 91 -1.29 -8.00 3.88
CA PHE A 91 -2.73 -8.09 4.10
C PHE A 91 -3.34 -9.13 3.18
N THR A 92 -3.89 -10.18 3.79
CA THR A 92 -4.52 -11.31 3.09
C THR A 92 -6.02 -11.39 3.38
N TYR A 93 -6.74 -12.20 2.63
CA TYR A 93 -8.04 -12.72 3.03
C TYR A 93 -8.18 -14.17 2.58
N THR A 94 -9.13 -14.88 3.15
CA THR A 94 -9.48 -16.26 2.79
C THR A 94 -10.81 -16.29 2.04
N ASP A 95 -11.09 -17.41 1.37
CA ASP A 95 -12.40 -17.68 0.75
C ASP A 95 -13.54 -17.68 1.78
N SER A 96 -13.24 -17.95 3.05
CA SER A 96 -14.21 -17.87 4.13
C SER A 96 -14.55 -16.42 4.46
N ASP A 97 -13.58 -15.52 4.39
CA ASP A 97 -13.83 -14.11 4.64
C ASP A 97 -14.73 -13.51 3.54
N GLN A 98 -14.53 -13.91 2.28
CA GLN A 98 -15.36 -13.45 1.14
C GLN A 98 -16.85 -13.76 1.27
N LYS A 99 -17.23 -14.71 2.12
CA LYS A 99 -18.64 -15.07 2.37
C LYS A 99 -19.37 -14.11 3.29
N GLN A 100 -18.65 -13.18 3.93
CA GLN A 100 -19.25 -12.15 4.78
C GLN A 100 -20.05 -11.15 3.94
N GLU A 101 -21.20 -10.71 4.45
CA GLU A 101 -21.98 -9.65 3.82
C GLU A 101 -21.15 -8.36 3.73
N ASP A 102 -21.31 -7.61 2.63
CA ASP A 102 -20.57 -6.36 2.38
C ASP A 102 -19.03 -6.46 2.39
N PHE A 103 -18.46 -7.66 2.21
CA PHE A 103 -17.02 -7.92 2.23
C PHE A 103 -16.17 -6.86 1.51
N PHE A 104 -16.45 -6.61 0.22
CA PHE A 104 -15.65 -5.69 -0.60
C PHE A 104 -15.81 -4.21 -0.18
N PRO A 105 -17.03 -3.64 -0.07
CA PRO A 105 -17.20 -2.28 0.44
C PRO A 105 -16.61 -2.05 1.83
N ASP A 106 -16.66 -3.07 2.69
CA ASP A 106 -16.06 -2.99 4.01
C ASP A 106 -14.54 -2.99 3.91
N MET A 107 -13.95 -3.95 3.18
CA MET A 107 -12.50 -4.09 3.04
C MET A 107 -11.81 -2.79 2.61
N GLY A 108 -12.31 -2.15 1.55
CA GLY A 108 -11.79 -0.86 1.09
C GLY A 108 -11.81 0.22 2.20
N LYS A 109 -12.92 0.33 2.94
CA LYS A 109 -13.03 1.27 4.07
C LYS A 109 -12.06 0.93 5.21
N ARG A 110 -11.85 -0.35 5.53
CA ARG A 110 -10.90 -0.80 6.58
C ARG A 110 -9.48 -0.39 6.22
N ILE A 111 -9.06 -0.68 4.99
CA ILE A 111 -7.75 -0.29 4.45
C ILE A 111 -7.58 1.23 4.49
N PHE A 112 -8.59 1.99 4.02
CA PHE A 112 -8.51 3.45 4.05
C PHE A 112 -8.41 4.01 5.47
N SER A 113 -9.16 3.45 6.41
CA SER A 113 -9.09 3.83 7.83
C SER A 113 -7.67 3.61 8.37
N PHE A 114 -7.12 2.41 8.15
CA PHE A 114 -5.75 2.07 8.53
C PHE A 114 -4.72 3.04 7.94
N MET A 115 -4.77 3.28 6.63
CA MET A 115 -3.89 4.22 5.93
C MET A 115 -3.97 5.63 6.55
N SER A 116 -5.19 6.10 6.82
CA SER A 116 -5.45 7.42 7.41
C SER A 116 -4.88 7.55 8.83
N HIS A 117 -4.98 6.49 9.64
CA HIS A 117 -4.40 6.46 10.98
C HIS A 117 -2.87 6.47 10.93
N MET A 118 -2.26 5.69 10.03
CA MET A 118 -0.81 5.68 9.83
C MET A 118 -0.29 7.05 9.37
N LEU A 119 -0.99 7.71 8.43
CA LEU A 119 -0.65 9.07 8.00
C LEU A 119 -0.73 10.07 9.15
N LYS A 120 -1.81 10.04 9.95
CA LYS A 120 -1.96 10.92 11.10
C LYS A 120 -0.86 10.70 12.14
N GLY A 121 -0.48 9.44 12.38
CA GLY A 121 0.63 9.11 13.26
C GLY A 121 1.98 9.62 12.74
N ALA A 122 2.25 9.45 11.45
CA ALA A 122 3.47 9.94 10.81
C ALA A 122 3.57 11.48 10.83
N GLN A 123 2.44 12.18 10.66
CA GLN A 123 2.35 13.64 10.79
C GLN A 123 2.72 14.13 12.19
N GLN A 124 2.38 13.36 13.22
CA GLN A 124 2.61 13.71 14.63
C GLN A 124 4.00 13.30 15.13
N ASN A 125 4.69 12.39 14.44
CA ASN A 125 5.95 11.81 14.90
C ASN A 125 7.07 11.96 13.86
N LYS A 126 7.94 12.96 14.04
CA LYS A 126 9.11 13.21 13.17
C LYS A 126 10.14 12.08 13.15
N ARG A 127 10.11 11.17 14.13
CA ARG A 127 10.99 9.99 14.22
C ARG A 127 10.36 8.72 13.66
N ALA A 128 9.15 8.79 13.11
CA ALA A 128 8.52 7.64 12.48
C ALA A 128 9.40 7.12 11.34
N ILE A 129 9.55 5.79 11.27
CA ILE A 129 10.13 5.12 10.13
C ILE A 129 9.23 5.42 8.92
N PRO A 130 9.78 5.77 7.75
CA PRO A 130 8.96 6.01 6.58
C PRO A 130 8.11 4.80 6.20
N VAL A 131 6.90 5.04 5.72
CA VAL A 131 5.89 4.02 5.42
C VAL A 131 5.60 4.01 3.94
N ARG A 132 5.46 2.81 3.37
CA ARG A 132 4.98 2.61 2.01
C ARG A 132 3.81 1.64 1.97
N PHE A 133 2.72 2.10 1.37
CA PHE A 133 1.60 1.24 0.99
C PHE A 133 1.83 0.72 -0.42
N ILE A 134 1.87 -0.60 -0.57
CA ILE A 134 2.00 -1.29 -1.86
C ILE A 134 0.63 -1.89 -2.17
N LEU A 135 -0.03 -1.34 -3.17
CA LEU A 135 -1.42 -1.60 -3.50
C LEU A 135 -1.47 -2.27 -4.87
N MET A 136 -1.72 -3.57 -4.89
CA MET A 136 -1.86 -4.40 -6.08
C MET A 136 -3.28 -4.97 -6.13
N ASP A 137 -3.79 -5.21 -7.34
CA ASP A 137 -5.15 -5.69 -7.59
C ASP A 137 -6.20 -4.95 -6.75
N ILE A 138 -6.24 -3.62 -6.84
CA ILE A 138 -7.12 -2.83 -5.97
C ILE A 138 -8.61 -3.08 -6.26
N GLU A 139 -8.95 -3.56 -7.46
CA GLU A 139 -10.27 -4.08 -7.80
C GLU A 139 -10.66 -5.29 -6.93
N ALA A 140 -9.69 -6.12 -6.52
CA ALA A 140 -9.92 -7.28 -5.66
C ALA A 140 -10.32 -6.91 -4.22
N VAL A 141 -10.29 -5.63 -3.87
CA VAL A 141 -10.74 -5.10 -2.57
C VAL A 141 -11.89 -4.09 -2.69
N GLY A 142 -12.54 -4.04 -3.86
CA GLY A 142 -13.66 -3.12 -4.11
C GLY A 142 -13.26 -1.65 -4.16
N PHE A 143 -11.98 -1.36 -4.46
CA PHE A 143 -11.37 -0.03 -4.46
C PHE A 143 -11.31 0.65 -3.09
N ILE A 144 -10.22 1.39 -2.85
CA ILE A 144 -10.02 2.09 -1.58
C ILE A 144 -10.71 3.46 -1.65
N PRO A 145 -11.70 3.76 -0.80
CA PRO A 145 -12.42 5.03 -0.84
C PRO A 145 -11.46 6.19 -0.52
N LYS A 146 -11.64 7.33 -1.17
CA LYS A 146 -10.84 8.55 -0.95
C LYS A 146 -9.33 8.39 -1.16
N LEU A 147 -8.86 7.29 -1.77
CA LEU A 147 -7.45 7.08 -2.13
C LEU A 147 -6.83 8.24 -2.92
N PRO A 148 -7.48 8.84 -3.94
CA PRO A 148 -6.93 10.01 -4.63
C PRO A 148 -6.59 11.19 -3.70
N LYS A 149 -7.46 11.44 -2.70
CA LYS A 149 -7.26 12.50 -1.71
C LYS A 149 -6.14 12.15 -0.75
N PHE A 150 -6.05 10.88 -0.34
CA PHE A 150 -4.95 10.39 0.48
C PHE A 150 -3.59 10.57 -0.20
N MET A 151 -3.46 10.10 -1.45
CA MET A 151 -2.22 10.23 -2.22
C MET A 151 -1.79 11.69 -2.37
N ALA A 152 -2.74 12.59 -2.62
CA ALA A 152 -2.44 14.02 -2.70
C ALA A 152 -1.93 14.60 -1.37
N GLY A 153 -2.48 14.13 -0.25
CA GLY A 153 -2.25 14.64 1.10
C GLY A 153 -1.12 13.97 1.90
N CYS A 154 -0.65 12.77 1.51
CA CYS A 154 0.45 12.09 2.18
C CYS A 154 1.83 12.62 1.75
N ARG A 155 1.91 13.35 0.62
CA ARG A 155 3.15 13.99 0.15
C ARG A 155 3.72 14.92 1.22
N GLY A 156 5.02 14.84 1.47
CA GLY A 156 5.67 15.66 2.51
C GLY A 156 5.71 15.01 3.89
N PHE A 157 4.86 14.02 4.12
CA PHE A 157 4.93 13.15 5.30
C PHE A 157 5.64 11.88 4.86
N SER A 158 6.40 11.22 5.74
CA SER A 158 7.17 10.01 5.43
C SER A 158 6.25 8.80 5.14
N VAL A 159 5.26 8.97 4.26
CA VAL A 159 4.23 8.05 3.82
C VAL A 159 4.13 8.15 2.30
N GLY A 160 4.33 7.03 1.62
CA GLY A 160 4.19 6.89 0.17
C GLY A 160 3.20 5.79 -0.19
N THR A 161 2.76 5.82 -1.44
CA THR A 161 1.94 4.76 -2.05
C THR A 161 2.62 4.26 -3.30
N CYS A 162 2.46 2.98 -3.63
CA CYS A 162 2.78 2.43 -4.93
C CYS A 162 1.57 1.63 -5.40
N LEU A 163 0.95 2.07 -6.48
CA LEU A 163 -0.13 1.33 -7.13
C LEU A 163 0.45 0.50 -8.25
N PHE A 164 0.09 -0.77 -8.28
CA PHE A 164 0.29 -1.65 -9.41
C PHE A 164 -1.07 -1.82 -10.09
N VAL A 165 -1.13 -1.43 -11.36
CA VAL A 165 -2.35 -1.48 -12.18
C VAL A 165 -2.01 -2.04 -13.55
N ASP A 166 -2.95 -2.71 -14.20
CA ASP A 166 -2.75 -3.13 -15.59
C ASP A 166 -2.62 -1.88 -16.46
N ASP A 167 -3.58 -0.96 -16.35
CA ASP A 167 -3.56 0.31 -17.05
C ASP A 167 -4.33 1.40 -16.29
N LYS A 168 -4.30 2.62 -16.84
CA LYS A 168 -5.07 3.75 -16.34
C LYS A 168 -6.59 3.53 -16.34
N LEU A 169 -7.11 2.74 -17.27
CA LEU A 169 -8.55 2.47 -17.40
C LEU A 169 -9.05 1.62 -16.24
N THR A 170 -8.22 0.72 -15.70
CA THR A 170 -8.51 -0.11 -14.54
C THR A 170 -8.98 0.74 -13.34
N LEU A 171 -8.35 1.90 -13.14
CA LEU A 171 -8.73 2.82 -12.05
C LEU A 171 -10.09 3.48 -12.28
N THR A 172 -10.56 3.58 -13.53
CA THR A 172 -11.85 4.21 -13.85
C THR A 172 -13.06 3.37 -13.46
N TYR A 173 -12.87 2.08 -13.16
CA TYR A 173 -13.92 1.23 -12.62
C TYR A 173 -14.31 1.61 -11.19
N GLY A 174 -13.38 2.18 -10.40
CA GLY A 174 -13.62 2.59 -9.01
C GLY A 174 -13.56 4.09 -8.76
N TYR A 175 -12.99 4.87 -9.69
CA TYR A 175 -12.77 6.30 -9.54
C TYR A 175 -13.21 7.07 -10.79
N ASN A 176 -13.70 8.29 -10.62
CA ASN A 176 -14.02 9.14 -11.76
C ASN A 176 -12.74 9.68 -12.45
N LYS A 177 -12.88 10.18 -13.68
CA LYS A 177 -11.75 10.68 -14.48
C LYS A 177 -10.90 11.73 -13.74
N GLU A 178 -11.54 12.69 -13.07
CA GLU A 178 -10.85 13.75 -12.33
C GLU A 178 -10.02 13.18 -11.17
N GLN A 179 -10.54 12.17 -10.47
CA GLN A 179 -9.84 11.46 -9.41
C GLN A 179 -8.63 10.70 -9.95
N VAL A 180 -8.78 9.97 -11.05
CA VAL A 180 -7.67 9.23 -11.68
C VAL A 180 -6.60 10.20 -12.17
N ASP A 181 -6.96 11.29 -12.86
CA ASP A 181 -6.00 12.29 -13.31
C ASP A 181 -5.21 12.92 -12.15
N LYS A 182 -5.87 13.15 -11.00
CA LYS A 182 -5.19 13.58 -9.76
C LYS A 182 -4.23 12.52 -9.22
N MET A 183 -4.56 11.24 -9.26
CA MET A 183 -3.65 10.17 -8.81
C MET A 183 -2.37 10.16 -9.65
N TYR A 184 -2.49 10.24 -10.97
CA TYR A 184 -1.35 10.29 -11.90
C TYR A 184 -0.49 11.54 -11.71
N LYS A 185 -1.13 12.71 -11.64
CA LYS A 185 -0.42 13.99 -11.43
C LYS A 185 0.38 14.01 -10.12
N ASN A 186 -0.06 13.26 -9.11
CA ASN A 186 0.57 13.22 -7.80
C ASN A 186 1.55 12.06 -7.63
N SER A 187 1.87 11.33 -8.70
CA SER A 187 2.71 10.12 -8.66
C SER A 187 3.81 10.16 -9.73
N VAL A 188 4.90 9.47 -9.45
CA VAL A 188 5.86 9.08 -10.49
C VAL A 188 5.28 7.86 -11.21
N VAL A 189 5.12 7.95 -12.52
CA VAL A 189 4.51 6.89 -13.34
C VAL A 189 5.61 6.14 -14.06
N THR A 190 5.53 4.81 -14.05
CA THR A 190 6.40 3.91 -14.82
C THR A 190 5.53 2.90 -15.52
N SER A 191 5.80 2.63 -16.80
CA SER A 191 5.13 1.58 -17.57
C SER A 191 6.16 0.52 -17.93
N LYS A 192 5.76 -0.76 -17.89
CA LYS A 192 6.62 -1.92 -18.11
C LYS A 192 6.21 -2.73 -19.33
#